data_AF-A0A921KLV3-F1
#
_entry.id   AF-A0A921KLV3-F1
#
_cell.length_a   1.000
_cell.length_b   1.000
_cell.length_c   1.000
_cell.angle_alpha   90.00
_cell.angle_beta   90.00
_cell.angle_gamma   90.00
#
_symmetry.space_group_name_H-M   'P 1'
#
loop_
_entity.id
_entity.type
_entity.pdbx_description
1 polymer ?
#
loop_
_entity_poly.entity_id
_entity_poly.type
_entity_poly.pdbx_seq_one_letter_code
_entity_poly.pdbx_strand_id
1 'polypeptide(L)'
;MMWNYVQFPDETQIAYSDVREDGTVRIDIERPRDWGFDSARCIMPAYQWSGIDGFSDQEIEEFDAFLRNNAPLIFELAECPPEERWEVA
;
A
#
# COMPACT_ATOMS: atom_id res chain seq x y z
N MET A 1 8.95 7.96 4.62
CA MET A 1 7.90 7.74 5.63
C MET A 1 6.83 6.84 5.03
N MET A 2 5.92 6.25 5.81
CA MET A 2 4.72 5.55 5.30
C MET A 2 3.48 6.41 5.56
N TRP A 3 2.53 6.37 4.64
CA TRP A 3 1.34 7.21 4.63
C TRP A 3 0.12 6.38 4.28
N ASN A 4 -0.99 6.60 4.98
CA ASN A 4 -2.21 5.85 4.75
C ASN A 4 -2.84 6.25 3.42
N TYR A 5 -3.22 5.25 2.64
CA TYR A 5 -3.97 5.44 1.39
C TYR A 5 -5.46 5.17 1.60
N VAL A 6 -5.78 4.01 2.15
CA VAL A 6 -7.16 3.57 2.38
C VAL A 6 -7.21 2.57 3.53
N GLN A 7 -8.34 2.54 4.24
CA GLN A 7 -8.71 1.49 5.17
C GLN A 7 -10.05 0.88 4.75
N PHE A 8 -10.09 -0.44 4.65
CA PHE A 8 -11.28 -1.22 4.30
C PHE A 8 -12.12 -1.57 5.54
N PRO A 9 -13.39 -1.98 5.36
CA PRO A 9 -14.27 -2.35 6.48
C PRO A 9 -13.80 -3.54 7.31
N ASP A 10 -12.96 -4.42 6.75
CA ASP A 10 -12.34 -5.56 7.45
C ASP A 10 -11.05 -5.17 8.19
N GLU A 11 -10.82 -3.87 8.38
CA GLU A 11 -9.64 -3.28 8.99
C GLU A 11 -8.34 -3.45 8.18
N THR A 12 -8.41 -3.95 6.94
CA THR A 12 -7.27 -3.95 6.03
C THR A 12 -6.85 -2.51 5.73
N GLN A 13 -5.59 -2.18 5.98
CA GLN A 13 -5.00 -0.87 5.71
C GLN A 13 -3.96 -1.01 4.60
N ILE A 14 -4.05 -0.11 3.61
CA ILE A 14 -3.03 0.05 2.58
C ILE A 14 -2.30 1.36 2.83
N ALA A 15 -0.97 1.30 2.94
CA ALA A 15 -0.11 2.45 3.10
C ALA A 15 0.98 2.49 2.01
N TYR A 16 1.39 3.69 1.61
CA TYR A 16 2.42 3.93 0.61
C TYR A 16 3.60 4.69 1.20
N SER A 17 4.80 4.48 0.65
CA SER A 17 5.97 5.28 0.97
C SER A 17 6.07 6.52 0.11
N ASP A 18 6.89 7.49 0.52
CA ASP A 18 7.39 8.50 -0.42
C ASP A 18 8.12 7.83 -1.60
N VAL A 19 8.22 8.54 -2.74
CA VAL A 19 9.03 8.08 -3.86
C VAL A 19 10.48 7.95 -3.42
N ARG A 20 11.05 6.77 -3.65
CA ARG A 20 12.44 6.45 -3.31
C ARG A 20 13.41 6.98 -4.36
N GLU A 21 14.69 6.98 -4.04
CA GLU A 21 15.75 7.43 -4.96
C GLU A 21 15.77 6.69 -6.29
N ASP A 22 15.32 5.43 -6.31
CA ASP A 22 15.20 4.59 -7.51
C ASP A 22 13.88 4.79 -8.28
N GLY A 23 13.06 5.77 -7.88
CA GLY A 23 11.76 6.05 -8.48
C GLY A 23 10.67 5.07 -8.11
N THR A 24 10.92 4.18 -7.13
CA THR A 24 9.92 3.20 -6.69
C THR A 24 9.11 3.69 -5.49
N VAL A 25 7.90 3.15 -5.36
CA VAL A 25 7.04 3.33 -4.19
C VAL A 25 6.81 1.98 -3.54
N ARG A 26 7.00 1.91 -2.22
CA ARG A 26 6.63 0.73 -1.43
C ARG A 26 5.19 0.87 -0.97
N ILE A 27 4.42 -0.18 -1.16
CA ILE A 27 3.11 -0.38 -0.58
C ILE A 27 3.23 -1.45 0.51
N ASP A 28 2.73 -1.16 1.70
CA ASP A 28 2.49 -2.16 2.74
C ASP A 28 0.98 -2.30 2.95
N ILE A 29 0.52 -3.54 3.06
CA ILE A 29 -0.87 -3.92 3.29
C ILE A 29 -0.91 -4.74 4.56
N GLU A 30 -1.72 -4.32 5.53
CA GLU A 30 -1.80 -4.96 6.84
C GLU A 30 -3.26 -5.14 7.26
N ARG A 31 -3.60 -6.29 7.83
CA ARG A 31 -4.92 -6.55 8.44
C ARG A 31 -4.73 -7.18 9.82
N PRO A 32 -5.37 -6.67 10.90
CA PRO A 32 -5.25 -7.28 12.22
C PRO A 32 -5.86 -8.68 12.26
N ARG A 33 -5.26 -9.58 13.05
CA ARG A 33 -5.79 -10.92 13.35
C ARG A 33 -5.52 -11.31 14.81
N ASP A 34 -6.19 -12.34 15.30
CA ASP A 34 -6.20 -12.74 16.73
C ASP A 34 -4.81 -12.82 17.40
N TRP A 35 -3.75 -13.11 16.65
CA TRP A 35 -2.38 -13.27 17.17
C TRP A 35 -1.33 -12.43 16.43
N GLY A 36 -1.72 -11.37 15.72
CA GLY A 36 -0.79 -10.49 15.02
C GLY A 36 -1.44 -9.74 13.86
N PHE A 37 -0.79 -9.77 12.70
CA PHE A 37 -1.26 -9.12 11.49
C PHE A 37 -1.04 -10.04 10.29
N ASP A 38 -1.99 -10.08 9.38
CA ASP A 38 -1.71 -10.44 7.99
C ASP A 38 -0.92 -9.28 7.36
N SER A 39 0.09 -9.58 6.55
CA SER A 39 0.95 -8.58 5.94
C SER A 39 1.28 -8.93 4.50
N ALA A 40 1.31 -7.94 3.61
CA ALA A 40 1.87 -8.08 2.28
C ALA A 40 2.56 -6.78 1.87
N ARG A 41 3.60 -6.91 1.04
CA ARG A 41 4.32 -5.76 0.48
C ARG A 41 4.37 -5.83 -1.02
N CYS A 42 4.15 -4.69 -1.67
CA CYS A 42 4.31 -4.53 -3.10
C CYS A 42 5.27 -3.37 -3.43
N ILE A 43 6.15 -3.56 -4.41
CA ILE A 43 6.99 -2.49 -4.96
C ILE A 43 6.48 -2.09 -6.34
N MET A 44 6.07 -0.83 -6.47
CA MET A 44 5.58 -0.22 -7.72
C MET A 44 6.68 0.59 -8.41
N PRO A 45 6.68 0.69 -9.75
CA PRO A 45 5.65 0.26 -10.70
C PRO A 45 5.83 -1.19 -11.21
N ALA A 46 6.80 -1.94 -10.69
CA ALA A 46 7.09 -3.30 -11.12
C ALA A 46 6.06 -4.34 -10.59
N TYR A 47 5.21 -3.96 -9.64
CA TYR A 47 4.25 -4.82 -8.94
C TYR A 47 4.92 -6.07 -8.37
N GLN A 48 6.07 -5.87 -7.72
CA GLN A 48 6.82 -6.96 -7.12
C GLN A 48 6.31 -7.22 -5.71
N TRP A 49 5.61 -8.35 -5.56
CA TRP A 49 5.06 -8.80 -4.30
C TRP A 49 6.09 -9.56 -3.45
N SER A 50 6.09 -9.30 -2.14
CA SER A 50 6.98 -9.95 -1.18
C SER A 50 6.38 -9.88 0.23
N GLY A 51 6.91 -10.69 1.16
CA GLY A 51 6.50 -10.64 2.57
C GLY A 51 5.02 -10.91 2.79
N ILE A 52 4.42 -11.78 1.96
CA ILE A 52 3.02 -12.19 2.09
C ILE A 52 2.92 -13.18 3.25
N ASP A 53 2.17 -12.81 4.29
CA ASP A 53 1.75 -13.66 5.40
C ASP A 53 0.26 -13.45 5.64
N GLY A 54 -0.51 -14.54 5.73
CA GLY A 54 -1.92 -14.50 6.10
C GLY A 54 -2.92 -14.16 4.98
N PHE A 55 -2.50 -13.43 3.94
CA PHE A 55 -3.32 -13.19 2.75
C PHE A 55 -3.31 -14.38 1.79
N SER A 56 -4.46 -14.68 1.21
CA SER A 56 -4.63 -15.68 0.14
C SER A 56 -4.19 -15.15 -1.23
N ASP A 57 -3.89 -16.05 -2.17
CA ASP A 57 -3.53 -15.67 -3.54
C ASP A 57 -4.63 -14.83 -4.22
N GLN A 58 -5.91 -15.12 -3.92
CA GLN A 58 -7.05 -14.37 -4.43
C GLN A 58 -7.07 -12.92 -3.90
N GLU A 59 -6.82 -12.72 -2.60
CA GLU A 59 -6.71 -11.37 -2.02
C GLU A 59 -5.52 -10.60 -2.62
N ILE A 60 -4.40 -11.27 -2.87
CA ILE A 60 -3.24 -10.63 -3.53
C ILE A 60 -3.59 -10.21 -4.97
N GLU A 61 -4.34 -11.01 -5.72
CA GLU A 61 -4.81 -10.62 -7.06
C GLU A 61 -5.77 -9.41 -7.01
N GLU A 62 -6.66 -9.37 -6.02
CA GLU A 62 -7.56 -8.24 -5.79
C GLU A 62 -6.78 -6.96 -5.44
N PHE A 63 -5.77 -7.06 -4.58
CA PHE A 63 -4.89 -5.94 -4.25
C PHE A 63 -4.04 -5.51 -5.46
N ASP A 64 -3.53 -6.44 -6.27
CA ASP A 64 -2.77 -6.11 -7.50
C ASP A 64 -3.63 -5.31 -8.48
N ALA A 65 -4.87 -5.74 -8.72
CA ALA A 65 -5.82 -5.00 -9.53
C ALA A 65 -6.14 -3.62 -8.94
N PHE A 66 -6.36 -3.55 -7.62
CA PHE A 66 -6.60 -2.29 -6.92
C PHE A 66 -5.42 -1.31 -7.08
N LEU A 67 -4.18 -1.77 -6.85
CA LEU A 67 -2.98 -0.94 -6.96
C LEU A 67 -2.75 -0.47 -8.41
N ARG A 68 -3.00 -1.32 -9.41
CA ARG A 68 -2.91 -0.92 -10.83
C ARG A 68 -3.88 0.19 -11.19
N ASN A 69 -5.13 0.09 -10.73
CA ASN A 69 -6.15 1.10 -11.00
C ASN A 69 -5.86 2.43 -10.30
N ASN A 70 -5.19 2.40 -9.15
CA ASN A 70 -4.89 3.57 -8.34
C ASN A 70 -3.45 4.11 -8.55
N ALA A 71 -2.62 3.44 -9.35
CA ALA A 71 -1.21 3.76 -9.48
C ALA A 71 -0.93 5.24 -9.80
N PRO A 72 -1.60 5.90 -10.76
CA PRO A 72 -1.33 7.31 -11.06
C PRO A 72 -1.50 8.22 -9.84
N LEU A 73 -2.57 8.02 -9.06
CA LEU A 73 -2.85 8.81 -7.86
C LEU A 73 -1.86 8.50 -6.73
N ILE A 74 -1.51 7.24 -6.52
CA ILE A 74 -0.53 6.85 -5.50
C ILE A 74 0.83 7.51 -5.78
N PHE A 75 1.29 7.54 -7.04
CA PHE A 75 2.53 8.22 -7.40
C PHE A 75 2.45 9.73 -7.18
N GLU A 76 1.36 10.39 -7.59
CA GLU A 76 1.14 11.83 -7.36
C GLU A 76 1.20 12.16 -5.86
N LEU A 77 0.54 11.36 -5.03
CA LEU A 77 0.57 11.53 -3.57
C LEU A 77 1.97 11.29 -3.00
N ALA A 78 2.70 10.28 -3.49
CA ALA A 78 4.04 9.93 -3.04
C ALA A 78 5.10 10.98 -3.41
N GLU A 79 4.89 11.74 -4.48
CA GLU A 79 5.74 12.86 -4.89
C GLU A 79 5.39 14.16 -4.15
N CYS A 80 4.17 14.29 -3.63
CA CYS A 80 3.72 15.48 -2.91
C CYS A 80 4.49 15.65 -1.58
N PRO A 81 5.05 16.84 -1.28
CA PRO A 81 5.76 17.09 -0.04
C PRO A 81 4.89 16.82 1.20
N PRO A 82 5.47 16.32 2.32
CA PRO A 82 4.72 16.05 3.55
C PRO A 82 3.94 17.26 4.08
N GLU A 83 4.42 18.46 3.80
CA GLU A 83 3.86 19.74 4.25
C GLU A 83 2.53 20.08 3.54
N GLU A 84 2.28 19.48 2.39
CA GLU A 84 1.09 19.69 1.54
C GLU A 84 0.13 18.49 1.59
N ARG A 85 0.47 17.42 2.33
CA ARG A 85 -0.42 16.28 2.58
C ARG A 85 -1.35 16.59 3.73
N TRP A 86 -2.50 17.21 3.44
CA TRP A 86 -3.55 17.38 4.45
C TRP A 86 -4.05 16.00 4.89
N GLU A 87 -4.07 15.74 6.20
CA GLU A 87 -4.68 14.55 6.77
C GLU A 87 -6.18 14.56 6.40
N VAL A 88 -6.54 13.79 5.38
CA VAL A 88 -7.93 13.39 5.16
C VAL A 88 -8.28 12.41 6.27
N ALA A 89 -8.66 12.98 7.42
CA ALA A 89 -9.20 12.30 8.58
C ALA A 89 -10.64 11.83 8.33
#